data_AF-A0A317MTN1-F1
#
_entry.id   AF-A0A317MTN1-F1
#
_cell.length_a   1.000
_cell.length_b   1.000
_cell.length_c   1.000
_cell.angle_alpha   90.00
_cell.angle_beta   90.00
_cell.angle_gamma   90.00
#
_symmetry.space_group_name_H-M   'P 1'
#
loop_
_entity.id
_entity.type
_entity.pdbx_description
1 polymer ?
#
loop_
_entity_poly.entity_id
_entity_poly.type
_entity_poly.pdbx_seq_one_letter_code
_entity_poly.pdbx_strand_id
1 'polypeptide(L)'
;MRQRLEMLAHYRASCGEFCVRTEHRNIETSTRPRRLNFAEPQPAETRSLPGTLVLALTTAYTLLADWQECNDPQVATLGSWQRYLALPRRTATEKYMAEVFRILRVFRCAAIQRNGHIEIREDGLIRARCDYERCALNLLTTQTGLELLLSCVAYYLESFDQPFPEAYVESMIGQYYADIVGEIRAFADNDRILFQFRQKRWFNRHVRLDCANPQLRRDGEGEGERYFVEAGKYGADAARYPIDFYITHNDKLYIVPAEALRDGAIRTAELPVWCARTVDGQTLPDAFRLRFACEKNIVGLPMT
;
A
#
# COMPACT_ATOMS: atom_id res chain seq x y z
N MET A 1 0.94 21.97 1.15
CA MET A 1 0.00 20.88 0.81
C MET A 1 -0.38 20.82 -0.68
N ARG A 2 -0.73 21.94 -1.35
CA ARG A 2 -1.04 21.95 -2.80
C ARG A 2 0.08 21.39 -3.71
N GLN A 3 1.33 21.76 -3.44
CA GLN A 3 2.49 21.27 -4.20
C GLN A 3 2.69 19.75 -4.09
N ARG A 4 2.41 19.12 -2.95
CA ARG A 4 2.45 17.65 -2.81
C ARG A 4 1.47 16.98 -3.78
N LEU A 5 0.23 17.48 -3.83
CA LEU A 5 -0.80 16.95 -4.72
C LEU A 5 -0.41 17.10 -6.19
N GLU A 6 0.20 18.23 -6.56
CA GLU A 6 0.71 18.46 -7.92
C GLU A 6 1.87 17.51 -8.27
N MET A 7 2.82 17.30 -7.36
CA MET A 7 3.91 16.33 -7.53
C MET A 7 3.38 14.90 -7.68
N LEU A 8 2.38 14.51 -6.87
CA LEU A 8 1.76 13.19 -6.96
C LEU A 8 0.96 13.00 -8.24
N ALA A 9 0.20 14.02 -8.68
CA ALA A 9 -0.52 13.98 -9.93
C ALA A 9 0.43 13.80 -11.11
N HIS A 10 1.55 14.53 -11.11
CA HIS A 10 2.59 14.39 -12.14
C HIS A 10 3.26 13.00 -12.09
N TYR A 11 3.59 12.51 -10.90
CA TYR A 11 4.14 11.17 -10.72
C TYR A 11 3.19 10.08 -11.24
N ARG A 12 1.90 10.17 -10.93
CA ARG A 12 0.90 9.23 -11.47
C ARG A 12 0.71 9.36 -12.97
N ALA A 13 0.75 10.57 -13.52
CA ALA A 13 0.66 10.76 -14.96
C ALA A 13 1.87 10.13 -15.69
N SER A 14 3.06 10.20 -15.08
CA SER A 14 4.31 9.80 -15.72
C SER A 14 4.69 8.33 -15.45
N CYS A 15 4.33 7.80 -14.28
CA CYS A 15 4.73 6.48 -13.80
C CYS A 15 3.54 5.56 -13.50
N GLY A 16 2.30 6.03 -13.69
CA GLY A 16 1.09 5.31 -13.29
C GLY A 16 0.86 4.01 -14.02
N GLU A 17 1.47 3.82 -15.20
CA GLU A 17 1.46 2.54 -15.91
C GLU A 17 2.16 1.41 -15.14
N PHE A 18 3.13 1.75 -14.29
CA PHE A 18 3.83 0.80 -13.43
C PHE A 18 3.13 0.60 -12.08
N CYS A 19 2.05 1.33 -11.80
CA CYS A 19 1.26 1.10 -10.59
C CYS A 19 0.35 -0.12 -10.81
N VAL A 20 0.69 -1.25 -10.17
CA VAL A 20 0.02 -2.55 -10.37
C VAL A 20 -1.46 -2.48 -9.97
N ARG A 21 -2.35 -3.08 -10.77
CA ARG A 21 -3.80 -3.08 -10.50
C ARG A 21 -4.47 -4.41 -10.22
N THR A 22 -3.78 -5.56 -10.26
CA THR A 22 -4.25 -6.82 -9.63
C THR A 22 -3.06 -7.76 -9.55
N GLU A 23 -2.89 -8.52 -8.45
CA GLU A 23 -1.78 -9.46 -8.32
C GLU A 23 -2.26 -10.86 -7.97
N HIS A 24 -1.56 -11.84 -8.54
CA HIS A 24 -1.66 -13.25 -8.14
C HIS A 24 -0.52 -13.55 -7.18
N ARG A 25 -0.84 -13.81 -5.91
CA ARG A 25 0.15 -14.25 -4.93
C ARG A 25 0.42 -15.73 -5.10
N ASN A 26 1.68 -16.10 -5.16
CA ASN A 26 2.05 -17.50 -5.03
C ASN A 26 1.90 -17.90 -3.56
N ILE A 27 1.10 -18.92 -3.29
CA ILE A 27 0.95 -19.50 -1.96
C ILE A 27 1.50 -20.92 -2.03
N GLU A 28 2.56 -21.18 -1.27
CA GLU A 28 3.07 -22.52 -1.10
C GLU A 28 2.25 -23.24 -0.02
N THR A 29 1.22 -23.97 -0.46
CA THR A 29 0.37 -24.76 0.45
C THR A 29 1.00 -26.11 0.82
N SER A 30 2.07 -26.51 0.13
CA SER A 30 2.83 -27.73 0.41
C SER A 30 4.25 -27.60 -0.12
N THR A 31 5.22 -28.24 0.53
CA THR A 31 6.64 -28.28 0.15
C THR A 31 6.94 -29.25 -1.01
N ARG A 32 5.92 -29.67 -1.76
CA ARG A 32 6.12 -30.59 -2.90
C ARG A 32 6.88 -29.88 -4.01
N PRO A 33 7.77 -30.57 -4.74
CA PRO A 33 8.49 -29.97 -5.85
C PRO A 33 7.52 -29.38 -6.87
N ARG A 34 7.84 -28.17 -7.34
CA ARG A 34 7.00 -27.41 -8.28
C ARG A 34 6.78 -28.24 -9.54
N ARG A 35 5.51 -28.47 -9.90
CA ARG A 35 5.10 -29.23 -11.10
C ARG A 35 4.98 -28.38 -12.37
N LEU A 36 5.20 -27.07 -12.25
CA LEU A 36 5.05 -26.14 -13.37
C LEU A 36 6.33 -26.18 -14.20
N ASN A 37 6.15 -26.44 -15.50
CA ASN A 37 7.19 -26.27 -16.49
C ASN A 37 7.21 -24.80 -16.92
N PHE A 38 8.39 -24.21 -17.03
CA PHE A 38 8.57 -22.84 -17.51
C PHE A 38 9.16 -22.89 -18.92
N ALA A 39 8.83 -21.89 -19.74
CA ALA A 39 9.46 -21.73 -21.05
C ALA A 39 10.96 -21.49 -20.89
N GLU A 40 11.72 -21.81 -21.94
CA GLU A 40 13.16 -21.53 -21.93
C GLU A 40 13.43 -20.03 -21.74
N PRO A 41 14.45 -19.68 -20.94
CA PRO A 41 14.81 -18.30 -20.70
C PRO A 41 15.17 -17.59 -22.03
N GLN A 42 14.62 -16.38 -22.23
CA GLN A 42 15.05 -15.51 -23.34
C GLN A 42 16.58 -15.27 -23.31
N PRO A 43 17.22 -15.04 -24.46
CA PRO A 43 18.66 -14.75 -24.53
C PRO A 43 19.04 -13.55 -23.66
N ALA A 44 20.16 -13.67 -22.93
CA ALA A 44 20.63 -12.65 -21.99
C ALA A 44 20.77 -11.25 -22.60
N GLU A 45 21.11 -11.16 -23.89
CA GLU A 45 21.32 -9.90 -24.63
C GLU A 45 20.06 -9.04 -24.78
N THR A 46 18.87 -9.60 -24.54
CA THR A 46 17.58 -8.88 -24.62
C THR A 46 17.00 -8.47 -23.27
N ARG A 47 17.65 -8.84 -22.17
CA ARG A 47 17.12 -8.67 -20.81
C ARG A 47 17.68 -7.44 -20.14
N SER A 48 17.07 -6.30 -20.40
CA SER A 48 17.32 -5.06 -19.66
C SER A 48 16.09 -4.63 -18.89
N LEU A 49 16.27 -4.10 -17.68
CA LEU A 49 15.18 -3.43 -16.98
C LEU A 49 14.79 -2.17 -17.76
N PRO A 50 13.50 -1.91 -18.03
CA PRO A 50 13.09 -0.71 -18.74
C PRO A 50 13.62 0.55 -18.04
N GLY A 51 14.28 1.45 -18.78
CA GLY A 51 14.81 2.69 -18.22
C GLY A 51 13.72 3.57 -17.59
N THR A 52 12.49 3.48 -18.10
CA THR A 52 11.30 4.13 -17.53
C THR A 52 10.97 3.63 -16.13
N LEU A 53 11.10 2.33 -15.87
CA LEU A 53 10.90 1.75 -14.54
C LEU A 53 12.02 2.18 -13.56
N VAL A 54 13.27 2.22 -14.02
CA VAL A 54 14.40 2.74 -13.23
C VAL A 54 14.17 4.21 -12.86
N LEU A 55 13.73 5.02 -13.82
CA LEU A 55 13.39 6.43 -13.59
C LEU A 55 12.22 6.57 -12.61
N ALA A 56 11.18 5.75 -12.73
CA ALA A 56 10.05 5.76 -11.82
C ALA A 56 10.48 5.46 -10.37
N LEU A 57 11.35 4.47 -10.16
CA LEU A 57 11.85 4.09 -8.82
C LEU A 57 12.74 5.16 -8.21
N THR A 58 13.63 5.76 -9.01
CA THR A 58 14.46 6.87 -8.54
C THR A 58 13.61 8.10 -8.22
N THR A 59 12.56 8.36 -8.99
CA THR A 59 11.57 9.42 -8.72
C THR A 59 10.78 9.13 -7.44
N ALA A 60 10.32 7.90 -7.23
CA ALA A 60 9.61 7.51 -6.01
C ALA A 60 10.48 7.70 -4.76
N TYR A 61 11.78 7.38 -4.83
CA TYR A 61 12.73 7.70 -3.76
C TYR A 61 12.80 9.20 -3.50
N THR A 62 12.99 10.01 -4.55
CA THR A 62 13.11 11.46 -4.43
C THR A 62 11.84 12.06 -3.84
N LEU A 63 10.66 11.63 -4.28
CA LEU A 63 9.38 12.08 -3.72
C LEU A 63 9.25 11.80 -2.23
N LEU A 64 9.65 10.61 -1.77
CA LEU A 64 9.68 10.30 -0.34
C LEU A 64 10.70 11.15 0.41
N ALA A 65 11.89 11.35 -0.15
CA ALA A 65 12.95 12.15 0.46
C ALA A 65 12.52 13.62 0.59
N ASP A 66 11.99 14.22 -0.49
CA ASP A 66 11.50 15.59 -0.50
C ASP A 66 10.33 15.77 0.47
N TRP A 67 9.45 14.77 0.57
CA TRP A 67 8.37 14.77 1.56
C TRP A 67 8.92 14.76 3.00
N GLN A 68 10.00 14.01 3.26
CA GLN A 68 10.65 14.00 4.58
C GLN A 68 11.32 15.34 4.87
N GLU A 69 12.03 15.92 3.91
CA GLU A 69 12.65 17.25 4.05
C GLU A 69 11.62 18.34 4.30
N CYS A 70 10.45 18.26 3.66
CA CYS A 70 9.35 19.19 3.89
C CYS A 70 8.82 19.12 5.33
N ASN A 71 8.86 17.95 5.97
CA ASN A 71 8.41 17.77 7.35
C ASN A 71 9.51 18.05 8.38
N ASP A 72 10.77 17.78 8.03
CA ASP A 72 11.95 18.05 8.84
C ASP A 72 13.11 18.56 7.97
N PRO A 73 13.29 19.88 7.88
CA PRO A 73 14.34 20.50 7.06
C PRO A 73 15.76 20.08 7.45
N GLN A 74 16.00 19.58 8.67
CA GLN A 74 17.33 19.15 9.10
C GLN A 74 17.82 17.94 8.30
N VAL A 75 16.89 17.10 7.83
CA VAL A 75 17.16 15.90 7.03
C VAL A 75 17.79 16.23 5.66
N ALA A 76 17.57 17.44 5.13
CA ALA A 76 18.11 17.86 3.83
C ALA A 76 19.65 17.83 3.80
N THR A 77 20.30 18.13 4.94
CA THR A 77 21.76 18.15 5.05
C THR A 77 22.39 16.78 5.26
N LEU A 78 21.58 15.74 5.50
CA LEU A 78 22.06 14.41 5.83
C LEU A 78 22.34 13.57 4.58
N GLY A 79 23.36 12.72 4.65
CA GLY A 79 23.61 11.67 3.67
C GLY A 79 22.50 10.61 3.65
N SER A 80 22.40 9.83 2.57
CA SER A 80 21.26 8.92 2.34
C SER A 80 21.00 7.92 3.48
N TRP A 81 22.06 7.44 4.14
CA TRP A 81 21.97 6.54 5.29
C TRP A 81 21.51 7.25 6.56
N GLN A 82 22.07 8.43 6.84
CA GLN A 82 21.71 9.26 7.98
C GLN A 82 20.25 9.71 7.87
N ARG A 83 19.77 10.01 6.65
CA ARG A 83 18.34 10.26 6.39
C ARG A 83 17.48 9.08 6.80
N TYR A 84 17.85 7.86 6.39
CA TYR A 84 17.14 6.64 6.82
C TYR A 84 17.13 6.49 8.36
N LEU A 85 18.26 6.75 9.03
CA LEU A 85 18.32 6.67 10.49
C LEU A 85 17.44 7.74 11.16
N ALA A 86 17.35 8.93 10.58
CA ALA A 86 16.53 10.04 11.08
C ALA A 86 15.02 9.85 10.85
N LEU A 87 14.57 8.87 10.05
CA LEU A 87 13.15 8.67 9.78
C LEU A 87 12.35 8.41 11.06
N PRO A 88 11.14 9.00 11.17
CA PRO A 88 10.25 8.73 12.28
C PRO A 88 9.85 7.24 12.28
N ARG A 89 9.70 6.67 13.49
CA ARG A 89 9.37 5.25 13.73
C ARG A 89 8.40 5.10 14.91
N ARG A 90 7.56 6.12 15.14
CA ARG A 90 6.60 6.18 16.25
C ARG A 90 5.38 5.31 15.93
N THR A 91 4.86 5.38 14.72
CA THR A 91 3.71 4.58 14.27
C THR A 91 4.13 3.34 13.45
N ALA A 92 3.21 2.40 13.24
CA ALA A 92 3.49 1.24 12.40
C ALA A 92 3.67 1.66 10.92
N THR A 93 2.81 2.55 10.43
CA THR A 93 2.92 3.14 9.07
C THR A 93 4.30 3.75 8.84
N GLU A 94 4.81 4.53 9.79
CA GLU A 94 6.15 5.11 9.73
C GLU A 94 7.25 4.05 9.66
N LYS A 95 7.14 2.98 10.46
CA LYS A 95 8.11 1.87 10.44
C LYS A 95 8.12 1.14 9.09
N TYR A 96 6.95 0.88 8.51
CA TYR A 96 6.84 0.29 7.16
C TYR A 96 7.48 1.20 6.11
N MET A 97 7.14 2.49 6.12
CA MET A 97 7.68 3.44 5.14
C MET A 97 9.17 3.68 5.30
N ALA A 98 9.73 3.54 6.51
CA ALA A 98 11.18 3.60 6.72
C ALA A 98 11.91 2.43 6.04
N GLU A 99 11.37 1.20 6.11
CA GLU A 99 11.94 0.06 5.39
C GLU A 99 11.71 0.16 3.87
N VAL A 100 10.55 0.67 3.41
CA VAL A 100 10.31 0.97 1.98
C VAL A 100 11.33 1.99 1.45
N PHE A 101 11.58 3.06 2.21
CA PHE A 101 12.62 4.04 1.88
C PHE A 101 14.00 3.40 1.79
N ARG A 102 14.33 2.49 2.73
CA ARG A 102 15.60 1.77 2.75
C ARG A 102 15.78 0.89 1.50
N ILE A 103 14.72 0.19 1.06
CA ILE A 103 14.74 -0.61 -0.17
C ILE A 103 14.96 0.28 -1.40
N LEU A 104 14.20 1.37 -1.52
CA LEU A 104 14.34 2.34 -2.60
C LEU A 104 15.72 2.98 -2.63
N ARG A 105 16.33 3.24 -1.46
CA ARG A 105 17.70 3.75 -1.33
C ARG A 105 18.71 2.81 -1.96
N VAL A 106 18.64 1.52 -1.64
CA VAL A 106 19.54 0.48 -2.21
C VAL A 106 19.40 0.44 -3.73
N PHE A 107 18.16 0.41 -4.24
CA PHE A 107 17.91 0.41 -5.67
C PHE A 107 18.45 1.67 -6.34
N ARG A 108 18.17 2.86 -5.78
CA ARG A 108 18.66 4.14 -6.31
C ARG A 108 20.18 4.19 -6.34
N CYS A 109 20.88 3.75 -5.28
CA CYS A 109 22.34 3.69 -5.29
C CYS A 109 22.86 2.83 -6.45
N ALA A 110 22.29 1.65 -6.67
CA ALA A 110 22.66 0.80 -7.80
C ALA A 110 22.37 1.45 -9.17
N ALA A 111 21.34 2.29 -9.27
CA ALA A 111 20.97 2.96 -10.53
C ALA A 111 21.87 4.15 -10.89
N ILE A 112 22.39 4.89 -9.90
CA ILE A 112 23.05 6.18 -10.13
C ILE A 112 24.55 6.17 -9.87
N GLN A 113 25.03 5.28 -9.01
CA GLN A 113 26.44 5.27 -8.63
C GLN A 113 27.28 4.68 -9.75
N ARG A 114 28.52 5.16 -9.90
CA ARG A 114 29.43 4.71 -10.97
C ARG A 114 29.72 3.20 -10.93
N ASN A 115 29.71 2.62 -9.74
CA ASN A 115 29.90 1.20 -9.50
C ASN A 115 28.59 0.47 -9.14
N GLY A 116 27.45 1.12 -9.38
CA GLY A 116 26.14 0.51 -9.30
C GLY A 116 25.89 -0.39 -10.52
N HIS A 117 25.21 -1.50 -10.30
CA HIS A 117 24.88 -2.46 -11.35
C HIS A 117 23.46 -2.98 -11.14
N ILE A 118 22.66 -2.97 -12.19
CA ILE A 118 21.31 -3.54 -12.23
C ILE A 118 21.25 -4.54 -13.37
N GLU A 119 20.98 -5.80 -13.05
CA GLU A 119 20.89 -6.89 -14.02
C GLU A 119 19.64 -7.74 -13.80
N ILE A 120 19.13 -8.32 -14.89
CA ILE A 120 18.11 -9.36 -14.85
C ILE A 120 18.82 -10.70 -14.99
N ARG A 121 18.68 -11.57 -13.99
CA ARG A 121 19.25 -12.91 -13.98
C ARG A 121 18.46 -13.87 -14.88
N GLU A 122 19.01 -15.06 -15.09
CA GLU A 122 18.40 -16.09 -15.93
C GLU A 122 17.00 -16.52 -15.47
N ASP A 123 16.79 -16.53 -14.15
CA ASP A 123 15.53 -16.84 -13.47
C ASP A 123 14.53 -15.67 -13.47
N GLY A 124 14.86 -14.56 -14.14
CA GLY A 124 14.03 -13.35 -14.21
C GLY A 124 14.13 -12.45 -12.97
N LEU A 125 14.95 -12.80 -11.97
CA LEU A 125 15.16 -11.93 -10.82
C LEU A 125 16.02 -10.72 -11.18
N ILE A 126 15.62 -9.57 -10.67
CA ILE A 126 16.35 -8.31 -10.80
C ILE A 126 17.31 -8.21 -9.61
N ARG A 127 18.61 -8.12 -9.91
CA ARG A 127 19.65 -7.84 -8.93
C ARG A 127 20.10 -6.39 -9.09
N ALA A 128 19.92 -5.60 -8.05
CA ALA A 128 20.51 -4.27 -7.90
C ALA A 128 21.63 -4.33 -6.85
N ARG A 129 22.87 -4.02 -7.24
CA ARG A 129 24.05 -4.04 -6.37
C ARG A 129 24.83 -2.74 -6.49
N CYS A 130 25.42 -2.29 -5.38
CA CYS A 130 26.36 -1.18 -5.35
C CYS A 130 27.30 -1.33 -4.15
N ASP A 131 28.58 -1.03 -4.31
CA ASP A 131 29.48 -0.86 -3.17
C ASP A 131 29.51 0.63 -2.80
N TYR A 132 28.84 1.03 -1.73
CA TYR A 132 28.68 2.44 -1.35
C TYR A 132 29.28 2.70 0.03
N GLU A 133 30.19 3.67 0.15
CA GLU A 133 30.83 4.05 1.43
C GLU A 133 31.39 2.85 2.24
N ARG A 134 32.03 1.89 1.55
CA ARG A 134 32.59 0.63 2.11
C ARG A 134 31.56 -0.41 2.55
N CYS A 135 30.31 -0.27 2.13
CA CYS A 135 29.25 -1.23 2.41
C CYS A 135 28.70 -1.83 1.10
N ALA A 136 28.52 -3.14 1.08
CA ALA A 136 27.90 -3.85 -0.03
C ALA A 136 26.38 -3.73 0.08
N LEU A 137 25.77 -3.00 -0.86
CA LEU A 137 24.34 -2.91 -1.01
C LEU A 137 23.88 -3.95 -2.03
N ASN A 138 22.86 -4.73 -1.69
CA ASN A 138 22.30 -5.73 -2.58
C ASN A 138 20.79 -5.88 -2.38
N LEU A 139 20.06 -5.85 -3.47
CA LEU A 139 18.64 -6.15 -3.54
C LEU A 139 18.43 -7.16 -4.66
N LEU A 140 17.84 -8.30 -4.34
CA LEU A 140 17.40 -9.31 -5.30
C LEU A 140 15.89 -9.43 -5.19
N THR A 141 15.16 -9.05 -6.24
CA THR A 141 13.70 -8.99 -6.24
C THR A 141 13.12 -9.30 -7.62
N THR A 142 11.80 -9.30 -7.75
CA THR A 142 11.08 -9.43 -9.02
C THR A 142 10.70 -8.05 -9.56
N GLN A 143 10.27 -7.98 -10.81
CA GLN A 143 9.68 -6.76 -11.36
C GLN A 143 8.44 -6.31 -10.57
N THR A 144 7.58 -7.27 -10.20
CA THR A 144 6.41 -7.03 -9.33
C THR A 144 6.80 -6.36 -8.02
N GLY A 145 7.89 -6.80 -7.38
CA GLY A 145 8.41 -6.18 -6.16
C GLY A 145 8.77 -4.70 -6.34
N LEU A 146 9.31 -4.33 -7.51
CA LEU A 146 9.62 -2.94 -7.83
C LEU A 146 8.36 -2.10 -8.09
N GLU A 147 7.42 -2.62 -8.86
CA GLU A 147 6.14 -1.94 -9.14
C GLU A 147 5.28 -1.74 -7.87
N LEU A 148 5.37 -2.69 -6.94
CA LEU A 148 4.78 -2.58 -5.61
C LEU A 148 5.37 -1.44 -4.78
N LEU A 149 6.69 -1.20 -4.87
CA LEU A 149 7.31 -0.05 -4.20
C LEU A 149 6.73 1.26 -4.73
N LEU A 150 6.59 1.40 -6.06
CA LEU A 150 6.00 2.59 -6.68
C LEU A 150 4.58 2.85 -6.21
N SER A 151 3.78 1.78 -6.18
CA SER A 151 2.36 1.82 -5.77
C SER A 151 2.21 2.17 -4.28
N CYS A 152 3.06 1.60 -3.44
CA CYS A 152 3.10 1.86 -2.00
C CYS A 152 3.43 3.33 -1.70
N VAL A 153 4.45 3.90 -2.38
CA VAL A 153 4.81 5.32 -2.24
C VAL A 153 3.66 6.23 -2.67
N ALA A 154 3.05 5.96 -3.83
CA ALA A 154 1.91 6.73 -4.30
C ALA A 154 0.77 6.73 -3.29
N TYR A 155 0.38 5.53 -2.82
CA TYR A 155 -0.71 5.38 -1.87
C TYR A 155 -0.39 6.09 -0.54
N TYR A 156 0.82 5.93 0.00
CA TYR A 156 1.22 6.57 1.25
C TYR A 156 1.07 8.09 1.17
N LEU A 157 1.60 8.71 0.12
CA LEU A 157 1.58 10.17 -0.03
C LEU A 157 0.17 10.70 -0.33
N GLU A 158 -0.68 9.93 -1.01
CA GLU A 158 -2.10 10.28 -1.20
C GLU A 158 -2.95 10.09 0.06
N SER A 159 -2.58 9.14 0.91
CA SER A 159 -3.38 8.78 2.08
C SER A 159 -3.63 9.97 3.00
N PHE A 160 -2.75 10.98 3.01
CA PHE A 160 -2.93 12.19 3.82
C PHE A 160 -4.17 13.01 3.44
N ASP A 161 -4.64 12.91 2.20
CA ASP A 161 -5.77 13.69 1.67
C ASP A 161 -7.05 12.84 1.50
N GLN A 162 -7.00 11.57 1.91
CA GLN A 162 -8.13 10.65 1.79
C GLN A 162 -8.95 10.60 3.09
N PRO A 163 -10.27 10.33 3.01
CA PRO A 163 -11.14 10.27 4.17
C PRO A 163 -10.92 9.01 5.04
N PHE A 164 -10.08 8.07 4.62
CA PHE A 164 -9.88 6.82 5.34
C PHE A 164 -9.22 7.02 6.71
N PRO A 165 -9.59 6.27 7.76
CA PRO A 165 -8.96 6.36 9.09
C PRO A 165 -7.49 5.88 9.08
N GLU A 166 -6.72 6.25 10.11
CA GLU A 166 -5.32 5.82 10.26
C GLU A 166 -5.18 4.29 10.32
N ALA A 167 -6.09 3.58 10.99
CA ALA A 167 -6.08 2.12 11.07
C ALA A 167 -6.22 1.44 9.70
N TYR A 168 -6.97 2.07 8.79
CA TYR A 168 -7.13 1.61 7.41
C TYR A 168 -5.83 1.83 6.62
N VAL A 169 -5.23 3.01 6.74
CA VAL A 169 -3.95 3.33 6.09
C VAL A 169 -2.84 2.40 6.59
N GLU A 170 -2.75 2.16 7.90
CA GLU A 170 -1.81 1.18 8.50
C GLU A 170 -2.01 -0.20 7.90
N SER A 171 -3.25 -0.67 7.78
CA SER A 171 -3.56 -2.00 7.24
C SER A 171 -3.19 -2.12 5.75
N MET A 172 -3.47 -1.08 4.96
CA MET A 172 -3.13 -1.04 3.55
C MET A 172 -1.61 -1.03 3.32
N ILE A 173 -0.89 -0.14 4.01
CA ILE A 173 0.58 -0.04 3.92
C ILE A 173 1.26 -1.31 4.44
N GLY A 174 0.75 -1.86 5.54
CA GLY A 174 1.22 -3.14 6.07
C GLY A 174 1.06 -4.27 5.06
N GLN A 175 -0.04 -4.31 4.30
CA GLN A 175 -0.22 -5.28 3.23
C GLN A 175 0.74 -5.06 2.07
N TYR A 176 0.89 -3.83 1.58
CA TYR A 176 1.90 -3.50 0.56
C TYR A 176 3.28 -3.97 0.98
N TYR A 177 3.68 -3.70 2.23
CA TYR A 177 4.98 -4.10 2.74
C TYR A 177 5.16 -5.62 2.77
N ALA A 178 4.17 -6.37 3.24
CA ALA A 178 4.22 -7.82 3.25
C ALA A 178 4.41 -8.40 1.83
N ASP A 179 3.77 -7.79 0.83
CA ASP A 179 3.88 -8.22 -0.56
C ASP A 179 5.24 -7.88 -1.16
N ILE A 180 5.76 -6.69 -0.89
CA ILE A 180 7.13 -6.28 -1.27
C ILE A 180 8.15 -7.26 -0.69
N VAL A 181 8.05 -7.59 0.59
CA VAL A 181 8.94 -8.57 1.24
C VAL A 181 8.80 -9.94 0.58
N GLY A 182 7.57 -10.35 0.25
CA GLY A 182 7.28 -11.60 -0.47
C GLY A 182 7.95 -11.68 -1.85
N GLU A 183 8.28 -10.55 -2.47
CA GLU A 183 9.00 -10.47 -3.74
C GLU A 183 10.52 -10.33 -3.60
N ILE A 184 11.03 -10.09 -2.39
CA ILE A 184 12.47 -9.96 -2.13
C ILE A 184 13.06 -11.34 -1.81
N ARG A 185 14.10 -11.74 -2.54
CA ARG A 185 14.83 -13.01 -2.36
C ARG A 185 16.12 -12.83 -1.57
N ALA A 186 16.74 -11.66 -1.66
CA ALA A 186 17.89 -11.30 -0.85
C ALA A 186 17.95 -9.78 -0.67
N PHE A 187 18.35 -9.34 0.52
CA PHE A 187 18.53 -7.94 0.84
C PHE A 187 19.76 -7.78 1.75
N ALA A 188 20.63 -6.84 1.40
CA ALA A 188 21.78 -6.46 2.21
C ALA A 188 21.98 -4.94 2.14
N ASP A 189 22.12 -4.35 3.32
CA ASP A 189 22.44 -2.94 3.48
C ASP A 189 23.12 -2.75 4.83
N ASN A 190 24.43 -2.45 4.82
CA ASN A 190 25.29 -2.33 6.00
C ASN A 190 25.23 -3.55 6.93
N ASP A 191 25.34 -4.76 6.37
CA ASP A 191 25.25 -6.06 7.07
C ASP A 191 23.94 -6.29 7.84
N ARG A 192 22.93 -5.45 7.61
CA ARG A 192 21.61 -5.58 8.24
C ARG A 192 20.61 -6.14 7.25
N ILE A 193 19.86 -7.15 7.71
CA ILE A 193 18.70 -7.67 6.99
C ILE A 193 17.54 -6.66 7.00
N LEU A 194 16.60 -6.86 6.09
CA LEU A 194 15.34 -6.11 6.06
C LEU A 194 14.46 -6.52 7.25
N PHE A 195 13.82 -5.57 7.92
CA PHE A 195 13.00 -5.89 9.08
C PHE A 195 11.69 -6.58 8.67
N GLN A 196 11.34 -7.71 9.29
CA GLN A 196 10.05 -8.36 9.05
C GLN A 196 9.09 -8.06 10.20
N PHE A 197 8.05 -7.27 9.91
CA PHE A 197 7.02 -6.97 10.89
C PHE A 197 5.96 -8.08 10.93
N ARG A 198 5.49 -8.42 12.12
CA ARG A 198 4.34 -9.31 12.27
C ARG A 198 3.09 -8.65 11.69
N GLN A 199 2.47 -9.32 10.72
CA GLN A 199 1.21 -8.85 10.17
C GLN A 199 0.07 -9.08 11.17
N LYS A 200 -0.55 -7.99 11.64
CA LYS A 200 -1.64 -8.05 12.64
C LYS A 200 -2.94 -8.60 12.05
N ARG A 201 -3.21 -8.27 10.79
CA ARG A 201 -4.38 -8.71 10.02
C ARG A 201 -4.03 -8.81 8.55
N TRP A 202 -4.60 -9.78 7.87
CA TRP A 202 -4.58 -9.83 6.41
C TRP A 202 -5.61 -8.83 5.89
N PHE A 203 -5.22 -8.03 4.90
CA PHE A 203 -6.03 -6.95 4.37
C PHE A 203 -6.01 -7.02 2.86
N ASN A 204 -7.17 -7.04 2.19
CA ASN A 204 -7.19 -7.18 0.74
C ASN A 204 -7.10 -5.78 0.08
N ARG A 205 -5.96 -5.48 -0.54
CA ARG A 205 -5.73 -4.18 -1.19
C ARG A 205 -6.04 -4.13 -2.69
N HIS A 206 -6.35 -5.27 -3.31
CA HIS A 206 -6.34 -5.38 -4.78
C HIS A 206 -7.63 -4.87 -5.42
N VAL A 207 -8.76 -5.29 -4.85
CA VAL A 207 -10.09 -4.85 -5.22
C VAL A 207 -10.79 -4.57 -3.91
N ARG A 208 -11.45 -3.42 -3.79
CA ARG A 208 -12.30 -3.12 -2.64
C ARG A 208 -13.64 -2.66 -3.14
N LEU A 209 -14.69 -3.20 -2.55
CA LEU A 209 -16.08 -2.88 -2.86
C LEU A 209 -16.58 -1.89 -1.82
N ASP A 210 -17.46 -0.97 -2.19
CA ASP A 210 -18.05 -0.06 -1.22
C ASP A 210 -19.52 -0.39 -0.96
N CYS A 211 -19.91 -0.33 0.30
CA CYS A 211 -21.31 -0.43 0.72
C CYS A 211 -21.68 0.84 1.49
N ALA A 212 -22.31 1.79 0.78
CA ALA A 212 -22.72 3.08 1.34
C ALA A 212 -23.91 2.98 2.30
N ASN A 213 -24.79 2.00 2.08
CA ASN A 213 -26.04 1.81 2.82
C ASN A 213 -26.13 0.37 3.37
N PRO A 214 -25.25 -0.03 4.31
CA PRO A 214 -25.34 -1.36 4.91
C PRO A 214 -26.64 -1.50 5.70
N GLN A 215 -27.27 -2.67 5.60
CA GLN A 215 -28.33 -3.04 6.55
C GLN A 215 -27.68 -3.37 7.89
N LEU A 216 -28.03 -2.59 8.91
CA LEU A 216 -27.43 -2.68 10.24
C LEU A 216 -28.48 -3.11 11.26
N ARG A 217 -28.19 -4.17 12.00
CA ARG A 217 -28.95 -4.56 13.18
C ARG A 217 -28.12 -4.25 14.42
N ARG A 218 -28.70 -3.49 15.35
CA ARG A 218 -28.11 -3.22 16.66
C ARG A 218 -28.46 -4.36 17.59
N ASP A 219 -27.47 -4.82 18.35
CA ASP A 219 -27.64 -5.87 19.34
C ASP A 219 -26.84 -5.52 20.61
N GLY A 220 -27.39 -5.90 21.77
CA GLY A 220 -26.87 -5.50 23.08
C GLY A 220 -27.19 -4.06 23.48
N GLU A 221 -26.86 -3.71 24.73
CA GLU A 221 -27.00 -2.36 25.31
C GLU A 221 -25.69 -1.95 26.01
N GLY A 222 -25.44 -0.64 26.09
CA GLY A 222 -24.26 -0.08 26.79
C GLY A 222 -22.92 -0.53 26.18
N GLU A 223 -22.00 -0.98 27.02
CA GLU A 223 -20.66 -1.43 26.59
C GLU A 223 -20.68 -2.71 25.74
N GLY A 224 -21.81 -3.43 25.73
CA GLY A 224 -22.03 -4.61 24.89
C GLY A 224 -22.64 -4.28 23.52
N GLU A 225 -22.96 -3.03 23.24
CA GLU A 225 -23.58 -2.63 21.97
C GLU A 225 -22.68 -3.01 20.78
N ARG A 226 -23.25 -3.71 19.82
CA ARG A 226 -22.60 -4.10 18.57
C ARG A 226 -23.49 -3.81 17.37
N TYR A 227 -22.85 -3.44 16.28
CA TYR A 227 -23.45 -3.36 14.96
C TYR A 227 -23.21 -4.66 14.22
N PHE A 228 -24.30 -5.35 13.91
CA PHE A 228 -24.28 -6.48 13.00
C PHE A 228 -24.55 -5.98 11.58
N VAL A 229 -23.62 -6.25 10.66
CA VAL A 229 -23.75 -5.89 9.25
C VAL A 229 -24.40 -7.06 8.52
N GLU A 230 -25.62 -6.87 8.01
CA GLU A 230 -26.37 -7.88 7.26
C GLU A 230 -25.89 -7.97 5.81
N ALA A 231 -24.61 -8.32 5.62
CA ALA A 231 -24.00 -8.51 4.30
C ALA A 231 -24.23 -9.91 3.71
N GLY A 232 -25.02 -10.76 4.38
CA GLY A 232 -25.30 -12.14 3.99
C GLY A 232 -24.01 -12.95 3.74
N LYS A 233 -23.98 -13.72 2.66
CA LYS A 233 -22.80 -14.51 2.25
C LYS A 233 -21.57 -13.67 1.89
N TYR A 234 -21.73 -12.38 1.65
CA TYR A 234 -20.63 -11.51 1.23
C TYR A 234 -19.82 -10.98 2.43
N GLY A 235 -20.45 -10.75 3.59
CA GLY A 235 -19.72 -10.31 4.78
C GLY A 235 -18.93 -11.42 5.49
N ALA A 236 -19.23 -12.68 5.19
CA ALA A 236 -18.61 -13.83 5.86
C ALA A 236 -17.21 -14.18 5.32
N ASP A 237 -16.87 -13.73 4.11
CA ASP A 237 -15.59 -14.02 3.45
C ASP A 237 -14.97 -12.72 2.94
N ALA A 238 -14.28 -12.02 3.84
CA ALA A 238 -13.61 -10.76 3.53
C ALA A 238 -12.43 -10.93 2.56
N ALA A 239 -11.88 -12.15 2.41
CA ALA A 239 -10.84 -12.41 1.43
C ALA A 239 -11.42 -12.37 0.00
N ARG A 240 -12.61 -12.95 -0.18
CA ARG A 240 -13.33 -12.95 -1.47
C ARG A 240 -14.11 -11.67 -1.73
N TYR A 241 -14.67 -11.06 -0.68
CA TYR A 241 -15.50 -9.85 -0.76
C TYR A 241 -14.98 -8.78 0.20
N PRO A 242 -13.89 -8.10 -0.16
CA PRO A 242 -13.31 -7.02 0.64
C PRO A 242 -14.15 -5.74 0.54
N ILE A 243 -15.23 -5.70 1.31
CA ILE A 243 -16.21 -4.62 1.31
C ILE A 243 -15.83 -3.60 2.39
N ASP A 244 -15.84 -2.31 2.03
CA ASP A 244 -15.79 -1.16 2.92
C ASP A 244 -17.22 -0.71 3.25
N PHE A 245 -17.62 -0.88 4.49
CA PHE A 245 -18.94 -0.48 5.00
C PHE A 245 -18.89 0.95 5.54
N TYR A 246 -19.74 1.81 5.00
CA TYR A 246 -19.89 3.19 5.45
C TYR A 246 -21.01 3.22 6.49
N ILE A 247 -20.64 3.46 7.74
CA ILE A 247 -21.55 3.40 8.88
C ILE A 247 -21.64 4.78 9.49
N THR A 248 -22.86 5.29 9.69
CA THR A 248 -23.10 6.54 10.41
C THR A 248 -23.59 6.23 11.83
N HIS A 249 -22.92 6.77 12.84
CA HIS A 249 -23.30 6.61 14.25
C HIS A 249 -22.95 7.87 15.04
N ASN A 250 -23.89 8.38 15.84
CA ASN A 250 -23.74 9.60 16.64
C ASN A 250 -23.10 10.74 15.85
N ASP A 251 -23.68 11.07 14.69
CA ASP A 251 -23.24 12.19 13.86
C ASP A 251 -21.80 12.07 13.36
N LYS A 252 -21.29 10.84 13.23
CA LYS A 252 -19.98 10.54 12.66
C LYS A 252 -20.03 9.42 11.63
N LEU A 253 -19.20 9.56 10.60
CA LEU A 253 -18.97 8.57 9.57
C LEU A 253 -17.79 7.66 9.94
N TYR A 254 -18.01 6.36 9.80
CA TYR A 254 -17.01 5.32 9.99
C TYR A 254 -16.87 4.52 8.69
N ILE A 255 -15.62 4.24 8.30
CA ILE A 255 -15.33 3.40 7.13
C ILE A 255 -14.73 2.10 7.66
N VAL A 256 -15.58 1.08 7.77
CA VAL A 256 -15.24 -0.20 8.41
C VAL A 256 -15.03 -1.27 7.34
N PRO A 257 -13.80 -1.76 7.16
CA PRO A 257 -13.54 -2.84 6.22
C PRO A 257 -14.10 -4.17 6.75
N ALA A 258 -14.52 -5.07 5.85
CA ALA A 258 -15.01 -6.41 6.21
C ALA A 258 -13.97 -7.19 7.06
N GLU A 259 -12.68 -6.97 6.82
CA GLU A 259 -11.57 -7.55 7.60
C GLU A 259 -11.50 -7.07 9.07
N ALA A 260 -12.27 -6.05 9.45
CA ALA A 260 -12.40 -5.59 10.83
C ALA A 260 -13.60 -6.22 11.56
N LEU A 261 -14.54 -6.85 10.85
CA LEU A 261 -15.70 -7.49 11.45
C LEU A 261 -15.32 -8.84 12.08
N ARG A 262 -15.94 -9.17 13.20
CA ARG A 262 -15.89 -10.49 13.83
C ARG A 262 -17.27 -11.10 13.77
N ASP A 263 -17.40 -12.22 13.07
CA ASP A 263 -18.69 -12.88 12.82
C ASP A 263 -19.76 -11.92 12.26
N GLY A 264 -19.35 -11.02 11.35
CA GLY A 264 -20.22 -10.01 10.74
C GLY A 264 -20.57 -8.82 11.64
N ALA A 265 -19.97 -8.73 12.84
CA ALA A 265 -20.25 -7.67 13.80
C ALA A 265 -19.01 -6.84 14.16
N ILE A 266 -19.24 -5.59 14.57
CA ILE A 266 -18.24 -4.72 15.19
C ILE A 266 -18.84 -4.11 16.47
N ARG A 267 -18.05 -4.04 17.55
CA ARG A 267 -18.49 -3.42 18.80
C ARG A 267 -18.49 -1.90 18.65
N THR A 268 -19.45 -1.21 19.26
CA THR A 268 -19.49 0.27 19.26
C THR A 268 -18.19 0.86 19.81
N ALA A 269 -17.60 0.23 20.84
CA ALA A 269 -16.30 0.64 21.41
C ALA A 269 -15.11 0.51 20.44
N GLU A 270 -15.23 -0.31 19.38
CA GLU A 270 -14.20 -0.47 18.35
C GLU A 270 -14.41 0.50 17.16
N LEU A 271 -15.58 1.13 17.01
CA LEU A 271 -15.84 2.08 15.93
C LEU A 271 -14.87 3.28 15.91
N PRO A 272 -14.47 3.91 17.04
CA PRO A 272 -13.64 5.12 17.01
C PRO A 272 -12.36 5.01 16.19
N VAL A 273 -11.72 3.82 16.13
CA VAL A 273 -10.48 3.65 15.35
C VAL A 273 -10.71 3.67 13.83
N TRP A 274 -11.97 3.55 13.40
CA TRP A 274 -12.41 3.56 12.01
C TRP A 274 -13.09 4.88 11.60
N CYS A 275 -13.03 5.91 12.46
CA CYS A 275 -13.64 7.21 12.19
C CYS A 275 -13.02 7.87 10.96
N ALA A 276 -13.85 8.25 10.00
CA ALA A 276 -13.39 8.90 8.78
C ALA A 276 -12.75 10.27 9.07
N ARG A 277 -11.72 10.62 8.30
CA ARG A 277 -11.06 11.94 8.31
C ARG A 277 -11.84 12.92 7.43
N THR A 278 -13.01 13.32 7.90
CA THR A 278 -13.90 14.27 7.22
C THR A 278 -13.93 15.60 7.97
N VAL A 279 -14.22 16.70 7.26
CA VAL A 279 -14.15 18.07 7.82
C VAL A 279 -15.23 18.29 8.89
N ASP A 280 -16.43 17.77 8.64
CA ASP A 280 -17.62 17.89 9.48
C ASP A 280 -17.93 16.58 10.25
N GLY A 281 -17.07 15.57 10.12
CA GLY A 281 -17.27 14.25 10.72
C GLY A 281 -18.24 13.35 9.97
N GLN A 282 -18.96 13.83 8.94
CA GLN A 282 -20.07 13.09 8.31
C GLN A 282 -19.98 12.99 6.79
N THR A 283 -19.50 14.05 6.14
CA THR A 283 -19.62 14.19 4.70
C THR A 283 -18.34 13.77 4.01
N LEU A 284 -18.48 12.86 3.04
CA LEU A 284 -17.38 12.47 2.17
C LEU A 284 -16.98 13.62 1.22
N PRO A 285 -15.69 13.72 0.83
CA PRO A 285 -15.26 14.70 -0.16
C PRO A 285 -16.01 14.56 -1.49
N ASP A 286 -16.21 15.68 -2.19
CA ASP A 286 -16.94 15.74 -3.47
C ASP A 286 -16.41 14.76 -4.54
N ALA A 287 -15.13 14.42 -4.50
CA ALA A 287 -14.53 13.42 -5.38
C ALA A 287 -15.18 12.01 -5.27
N PHE A 288 -15.83 11.70 -4.15
CA PHE A 288 -16.55 10.44 -3.94
C PHE A 288 -18.00 10.49 -4.42
N ARG A 289 -18.52 11.65 -4.84
CA ARG A 289 -19.93 11.81 -5.24
C ARG A 289 -20.31 10.87 -6.38
N LEU A 290 -19.47 10.76 -7.41
CA LEU A 290 -19.71 9.87 -8.55
C LEU A 290 -19.62 8.38 -8.19
N ARG A 291 -18.82 8.04 -7.16
CA ARG A 291 -18.65 6.66 -6.68
C ARG A 291 -19.90 6.14 -5.98
N PHE A 292 -20.66 7.03 -5.36
CA PHE A 292 -21.88 6.73 -4.60
C PHE A 292 -23.15 7.33 -5.21
N ALA A 293 -23.07 7.86 -6.43
CA ALA A 293 -24.21 8.44 -7.10
C ALA A 293 -25.20 7.33 -7.44
N CYS A 294 -26.34 7.31 -6.74
CA CYS A 294 -27.52 6.60 -7.21
C CYS A 294 -28.33 7.53 -8.10
N GLU A 295 -28.89 6.99 -9.18
CA GLU A 295 -29.91 7.70 -9.94
C GLU A 295 -31.05 8.07 -8.98
N LYS A 296 -31.39 9.36 -8.90
CA LYS A 296 -32.55 9.78 -8.12
C LYS A 296 -33.77 9.25 -8.87
N ASN A 297 -34.44 8.24 -8.32
CA ASN A 297 -35.73 7.81 -8.82
C ASN A 297 -36.67 9.02 -8.88
N ILE A 298 -36.97 9.48 -10.10
CA ILE A 298 -37.96 10.50 -10.32
C ILE A 298 -39.31 9.81 -10.19
N VAL A 299 -40.03 10.14 -9.12
CA VAL A 299 -41.37 9.60 -8.86
C VAL A 299 -42.26 9.86 -10.08
N GLY A 300 -42.70 8.79 -10.75
CA GLY A 300 -43.61 8.86 -11.90
C GLY A 300 -43.02 8.51 -13.27
N LEU A 301 -41.72 8.25 -13.40
CA LEU A 301 -41.17 7.64 -14.61
C LEU A 301 -41.24 6.10 -14.52
N PRO A 302 -41.74 5.41 -15.57
CA PRO A 302 -41.74 3.95 -15.57
C PRO A 302 -40.30 3.44 -15.52
N MET A 303 -40.01 2.53 -14.58
CA MET A 303 -38.75 1.80 -14.57
C MET A 303 -38.71 0.94 -15.84
N THR A 304 -37.73 1.19 -16.71
CA THR A 304 -37.38 0.29 -17.82
C THR A 304 -36.53 -0.86 -17.34
#